data_AF-A0A4V2GE13-F1
#
_entry.id   AF-A0A4V2GE13-F1
#
_cell.length_a   1.000
_cell.length_b   1.000
_cell.length_c   1.000
_cell.angle_alpha   90.00
_cell.angle_beta   90.00
_cell.angle_gamma   90.00
#
_symmetry.space_group_name_H-M   'P 1'
#
loop_
_entity.id
_entity.type
_entity.pdbx_description
1 polymer ?
#
loop_
_entity_poly.entity_id
_entity_poly.type
_entity_poly.pdbx_seq_one_letter_code
_entity_poly.pdbx_strand_id
1 'polypeptide(L)'
;MLQRWRAVGLLAMALFAVNVLARLVIRFGFDGDDTAADRVSLVMFVVIGLILAAVAFRWGRDRPVARWAGDLAAAVGVALTLTVFVAPLLVGENPFGGGAGLFFAQIWLYLAATAAGVLVGYLILTALGLDHRSQQLKRYAQLKAAKPRRVVRR
;
A
#
# COMPACT_ATOMS: atom_id res chain seq x y z
N MET A 1 -4.49 0.76 -20.81
CA MET A 1 -3.13 0.68 -20.23
C MET A 1 -2.72 1.96 -19.50
N LEU A 2 -2.83 3.13 -20.14
CA LEU A 2 -2.38 4.42 -19.57
C LEU A 2 -3.01 4.76 -18.21
N GLN A 3 -4.32 4.55 -18.03
CA GLN A 3 -5.02 4.87 -16.78
C GLN A 3 -4.59 3.99 -15.59
N ARG A 4 -4.17 2.74 -15.87
CA ARG A 4 -3.63 1.81 -14.87
C ARG A 4 -2.27 2.31 -14.35
N TRP A 5 -1.36 2.61 -15.29
CA TRP A 5 -0.03 3.13 -14.94
C TRP A 5 -0.08 4.53 -14.32
N ARG A 6 -1.05 5.36 -14.70
CA ARG A 6 -1.33 6.63 -14.00
C ARG A 6 -1.71 6.42 -12.55
N ALA A 7 -2.58 5.45 -12.24
CA ALA A 7 -2.96 5.15 -10.86
C ALA A 7 -1.78 4.62 -10.04
N VAL A 8 -0.97 3.72 -10.63
CA VAL A 8 0.26 3.20 -10.00
C VAL A 8 1.26 4.33 -9.74
N GLY A 9 1.50 5.18 -10.74
CA GLY A 9 2.41 6.33 -10.62
C GLY A 9 1.92 7.36 -9.58
N LEU A 10 0.62 7.65 -9.55
CA LEU A 10 0.04 8.55 -8.56
C LEU A 10 0.17 7.99 -7.14
N LEU A 11 -0.06 6.69 -6.96
CA LEU A 11 0.15 6.03 -5.68
C LEU A 11 1.63 6.07 -5.27
N ALA A 12 2.55 5.74 -6.17
CA ALA A 12 3.97 5.81 -5.90
C ALA A 12 4.42 7.21 -5.50
N MET A 13 3.93 8.24 -6.22
CA MET A 13 4.19 9.64 -5.89
C MET A 13 3.59 10.06 -4.56
N ALA A 14 2.39 9.61 -4.22
CA ALA A 14 1.78 9.90 -2.92
C ALA A 14 2.59 9.27 -1.76
N LEU A 15 2.99 8.01 -1.90
CA LEU A 15 3.82 7.32 -0.90
C LEU A 15 5.20 7.99 -0.75
N PHE A 16 5.81 8.40 -1.87
CA PHE A 16 7.06 9.12 -1.87
C PHE A 16 6.93 10.51 -1.23
N ALA A 17 5.85 11.25 -1.53
CA ALA A 17 5.60 12.56 -0.96
C ALA A 17 5.48 12.51 0.57
N VAL A 18 4.81 11.49 1.12
CA VAL A 18 4.74 11.26 2.57
C VAL A 18 6.14 11.09 3.18
N ASN A 19 7.05 10.39 2.49
CA ASN A 19 8.43 10.23 2.96
C ASN A 19 9.20 11.54 2.94
N VAL A 20 9.10 12.29 1.85
CA VAL A 20 9.79 13.59 1.72
C VAL A 20 9.27 14.56 2.79
N LEU A 21 7.96 14.64 2.99
CA LEU A 21 7.37 15.49 4.02
C LEU A 21 7.85 15.11 5.42
N ALA A 22 7.89 13.82 5.76
CA ALA A 22 8.42 13.38 7.05
C ALA A 22 9.86 13.82 7.25
N ARG A 23 10.73 13.65 6.25
CA ARG A 23 12.13 14.10 6.31
C ARG A 23 12.25 15.61 6.47
N LEU A 24 11.44 16.39 5.76
CA LEU A 24 11.42 17.85 5.88
C LEU A 24 10.98 18.27 7.29
N VAL A 25 9.95 17.62 7.84
CA VAL A 25 9.48 17.87 9.21
C VAL A 25 10.58 17.57 10.23
N ILE A 26 11.29 16.44 10.09
CA ILE A 26 12.39 16.08 10.99
C ILE A 26 13.51 17.13 10.89
N ARG A 27 13.95 17.45 9.67
CA ARG A 27 15.07 18.39 9.45
C ARG A 27 14.76 19.80 9.93
N PHE A 28 13.57 20.33 9.69
CA PHE A 28 13.25 21.72 10.00
C PHE A 28 12.60 21.91 11.39
N GLY A 29 11.96 20.88 11.93
CA GLY A 29 11.18 20.96 13.17
C GLY A 29 11.89 20.36 14.39
N PHE A 30 12.83 19.44 14.21
CA PHE A 30 13.35 18.59 15.28
C PHE A 30 14.86 18.31 15.17
N ASP A 31 15.62 19.24 14.60
CA ASP A 31 17.08 19.08 14.46
C ASP A 31 17.74 18.85 15.83
N GLY A 32 18.33 17.67 16.03
CA GLY A 32 18.97 17.25 17.29
C GLY A 32 18.06 16.55 18.33
N ASP A 33 16.78 16.28 18.04
CA ASP A 33 15.89 15.48 18.90
C ASP A 33 15.55 14.12 18.25
N ASP A 34 16.37 13.11 18.56
CA ASP A 34 16.23 11.75 18.05
C ASP A 34 14.86 11.13 18.43
N THR A 35 14.32 11.47 19.60
CA THR A 35 13.02 10.92 20.05
C THR A 35 11.88 11.46 19.22
N ALA A 36 11.91 12.75 18.87
CA ALA A 36 10.91 13.33 17.99
C ALA A 36 11.04 12.80 16.55
N ALA A 37 12.27 12.64 16.05
CA ALA A 37 12.52 12.06 14.73
C ALA A 37 11.98 10.63 14.59
N ASP A 38 12.16 9.80 15.62
CA ASP A 38 11.61 8.44 15.67
C ASP A 38 10.08 8.43 15.65
N ARG A 39 9.44 9.33 16.41
CA ARG A 39 7.97 9.45 16.43
C ARG A 39 7.41 9.89 15.07
N VAL A 40 8.05 10.86 14.41
CA VAL A 40 7.64 11.30 13.07
C VAL A 40 7.79 10.15 12.07
N SER A 41 8.87 9.38 12.14
CA SER A 41 9.08 8.20 11.31
C SER A 41 8.03 7.11 11.55
N LEU A 42 7.65 6.87 12.81
CA LEU A 42 6.57 5.95 13.16
C LEU A 42 5.24 6.41 12.56
N VAL A 43 4.87 7.69 12.74
CA VAL A 43 3.65 8.26 12.17
C VAL A 43 3.64 8.14 10.65
N MET A 44 4.77 8.41 10.00
CA MET A 44 4.94 8.24 8.56
C MET A 44 4.64 6.81 8.11
N PHE A 45 5.19 5.78 8.78
CA PHE A 45 4.92 4.38 8.46
C PHE A 45 3.45 4.01 8.68
N VAL A 46 2.80 4.52 9.72
CA VAL A 46 1.37 4.34 9.97
C VAL A 46 0.54 4.94 8.84
N VAL A 47 0.84 6.18 8.42
CA VAL A 47 0.14 6.85 7.31
C VAL A 47 0.29 6.07 6.00
N ILE A 48 1.49 5.60 5.68
CA ILE A 48 1.75 4.75 4.51
C ILE A 48 0.92 3.46 4.59
N GLY A 49 0.92 2.79 5.74
CA GLY A 49 0.14 1.60 5.99
C GLY A 49 -1.36 1.82 5.78
N LEU A 50 -1.90 2.93 6.27
CA LEU A 50 -3.31 3.31 6.11
C LEU A 50 -3.68 3.60 4.65
N ILE A 51 -2.83 4.32 3.92
CA ILE A 51 -3.02 4.56 2.47
C ILE A 51 -3.11 3.22 1.74
N LEU A 52 -2.17 2.31 2.00
CA LEU A 52 -2.13 1.00 1.36
C LEU A 52 -3.31 0.12 1.76
N ALA A 53 -3.73 0.15 3.02
CA ALA A 53 -4.91 -0.57 3.49
C ALA A 53 -6.16 -0.09 2.75
N ALA A 54 -6.36 1.22 2.64
CA ALA A 54 -7.50 1.81 1.92
C ALA A 54 -7.48 1.46 0.42
N VAL A 55 -6.31 1.50 -0.22
CA VAL A 55 -6.17 1.15 -1.64
C VAL A 55 -6.38 -0.34 -1.87
N ALA A 56 -5.78 -1.22 -1.07
CA ALA A 56 -5.96 -2.67 -1.15
C ALA A 56 -7.43 -3.05 -0.96
N PHE A 57 -8.10 -2.44 0.02
CA PHE A 57 -9.52 -2.61 0.27
C PHE A 57 -10.38 -2.15 -0.92
N ARG A 58 -10.13 -0.94 -1.46
CA ARG A 58 -10.90 -0.40 -2.59
C ARG A 58 -10.67 -1.19 -3.87
N TRP A 59 -9.42 -1.51 -4.22
CA TRP A 59 -9.10 -2.24 -5.45
C TRP A 59 -9.49 -3.71 -5.38
N GLY A 60 -9.40 -4.33 -4.19
CA GLY A 60 -9.77 -5.73 -4.00
C GLY A 60 -11.26 -6.02 -4.07
N ARG A 61 -12.13 -5.00 -3.88
CA ARG A 61 -13.57 -5.13 -4.13
C ARG A 61 -13.88 -5.41 -5.60
N ASP A 62 -13.21 -4.69 -6.50
CA ASP A 62 -13.56 -4.66 -7.92
C ASP A 62 -12.70 -5.58 -8.78
N ARG A 63 -11.54 -6.02 -8.29
CA ARG A 63 -10.50 -6.69 -9.09
C ARG A 63 -9.96 -7.96 -8.43
N PRO A 64 -9.50 -8.95 -9.22
CA PRO A 64 -8.84 -10.14 -8.68
C PRO A 64 -7.48 -9.80 -8.05
N VAL A 65 -7.11 -10.54 -7.00
CA VAL A 65 -5.87 -10.35 -6.22
C VAL A 65 -4.63 -10.32 -7.09
N ALA A 66 -4.48 -11.26 -8.02
CA ALA A 66 -3.33 -11.32 -8.92
C ALA A 66 -3.09 -10.02 -9.71
N ARG A 67 -4.15 -9.24 -9.97
CA ARG A 67 -4.04 -7.99 -10.73
C ARG A 67 -3.68 -6.81 -9.85
N TRP A 68 -4.42 -6.59 -8.75
CA TRP A 68 -4.19 -5.42 -7.91
C TRP A 68 -2.95 -5.54 -7.03
N ALA A 69 -2.56 -6.77 -6.64
CA ALA A 69 -1.35 -7.00 -5.85
C ALA A 69 -0.09 -6.65 -6.65
N GLY A 70 -0.03 -7.00 -7.93
CA GLY A 70 1.10 -6.63 -8.81
C GLY A 70 1.21 -5.11 -9.02
N ASP A 71 0.08 -4.44 -9.19
CA ASP A 71 0.04 -2.97 -9.33
C ASP A 71 0.49 -2.27 -8.04
N LEU A 72 0.11 -2.78 -6.87
CA LEU A 72 0.60 -2.29 -5.58
C LEU A 72 2.09 -2.55 -5.37
N ALA A 73 2.56 -3.77 -5.68
CA ALA A 73 3.97 -4.12 -5.56
C ALA A 73 4.84 -3.21 -6.45
N ALA A 74 4.39 -2.91 -7.67
CA ALA A 74 5.07 -1.96 -8.56
C ALA A 74 5.08 -0.55 -7.95
N ALA A 75 3.96 -0.05 -7.42
CA ALA A 75 3.91 1.27 -6.80
C ALA A 75 4.83 1.38 -5.57
N VAL A 76 4.81 0.36 -4.70
CA VAL A 76 5.65 0.26 -3.50
C VAL A 76 7.13 0.18 -3.89
N GLY A 77 7.49 -0.61 -4.89
CA GLY A 77 8.87 -0.72 -5.37
C GLY A 77 9.41 0.59 -5.95
N VAL A 78 8.60 1.31 -6.72
CA VAL A 78 8.98 2.64 -7.24
C VAL A 78 9.12 3.64 -6.09
N ALA A 79 8.13 3.70 -5.20
CA ALA A 79 8.16 4.61 -4.05
C ALA A 79 9.35 4.35 -3.12
N LEU A 80 9.66 3.08 -2.84
CA LEU A 80 10.82 2.65 -2.07
C LEU A 80 12.11 3.12 -2.73
N THR A 81 12.26 2.88 -4.04
CA THR A 81 13.45 3.29 -4.81
C THR A 81 13.64 4.80 -4.71
N LEU A 82 12.58 5.59 -4.92
CA LEU A 82 12.64 7.04 -4.79
C LEU A 82 12.97 7.46 -3.35
N THR A 83 12.37 6.81 -2.35
CA THR A 83 12.56 7.12 -0.93
C THR A 83 14.01 6.89 -0.49
N VAL A 84 14.65 5.84 -1.02
CA VAL A 84 16.01 5.46 -0.65
C VAL A 84 17.04 6.32 -1.37
N PHE A 85 16.85 6.60 -2.66
CA PHE A 85 17.86 7.29 -3.45
C PHE A 85 17.60 8.79 -3.66
N VAL A 86 16.34 9.21 -3.76
CA VAL A 86 15.99 10.60 -4.09
C VAL A 86 15.67 11.40 -2.84
N ALA A 87 14.96 10.84 -1.87
CA ALA A 87 14.55 11.59 -0.69
C ALA A 87 15.73 12.17 0.13
N PRO A 88 16.84 11.45 0.38
CA PRO A 88 18.00 12.02 1.08
C PRO A 88 18.59 13.23 0.33
N LEU A 89 18.67 13.16 -1.00
CA LEU A 89 19.22 14.23 -1.84
C LEU A 89 18.38 15.51 -1.78
N LEU A 90 17.05 15.38 -1.70
CA LEU A 90 16.13 16.52 -1.51
C LEU A 90 16.33 17.23 -0.17
N VAL A 91 16.88 16.52 0.80
CA VAL A 91 17.14 16.99 2.16
C VAL A 91 18.64 17.24 2.37
N GLY A 92 19.43 17.29 1.28
CA GLY A 92 20.87 17.59 1.34
C GLY A 92 21.71 16.55 2.07
N GLU A 93 21.19 15.34 2.27
CA GLU A 93 21.86 14.22 2.93
C GLU A 93 22.37 13.20 1.90
N ASN A 94 23.42 12.46 2.27
CA ASN A 94 23.90 11.33 1.48
C ASN A 94 23.06 10.08 1.82
N PRO A 95 22.53 9.33 0.83
CA PRO A 95 21.76 8.11 1.06
C PRO A 95 22.52 7.03 1.87
N PHE A 96 23.85 7.09 1.90
CA PHE A 96 24.71 6.18 2.66
C PHE A 96 25.36 6.85 3.88
N GLY A 97 25.00 8.10 4.20
CA GLY A 97 25.65 8.89 5.26
C GLY A 97 25.49 8.30 6.66
N GLY A 98 24.37 7.61 6.94
CA GLY A 98 24.13 6.89 8.19
C GLY A 98 24.72 5.47 8.25
N GLY A 99 25.44 5.04 7.21
CA GLY A 99 25.99 3.69 7.10
C GLY A 99 25.00 2.66 6.53
N ALA A 100 25.56 1.53 6.08
CA ALA A 100 24.79 0.48 5.40
C ALA A 100 23.71 -0.15 6.28
N GLY A 101 23.94 -0.25 7.60
CA GLY A 101 22.96 -0.80 8.54
C GLY A 101 21.64 -0.02 8.55
N LEU A 102 21.72 1.31 8.66
CA LEU A 102 20.54 2.18 8.65
C LEU A 102 19.82 2.16 7.29
N PHE A 103 20.59 2.12 6.20
CA PHE A 103 20.05 1.99 4.84
C PHE A 103 19.18 0.73 4.68
N PHE A 104 19.70 -0.43 5.06
CA PHE A 104 18.94 -1.69 4.96
C PHE A 104 17.81 -1.77 5.99
N ALA A 105 17.99 -1.23 7.19
CA ALA A 105 16.93 -1.16 8.19
C ALA A 105 15.74 -0.34 7.68
N GLN A 106 16.00 0.80 7.02
CA GLN A 106 14.94 1.62 6.42
C GLN A 106 14.17 0.86 5.34
N ILE A 107 14.87 0.12 4.47
CA ILE A 107 14.23 -0.72 3.44
C ILE A 107 13.33 -1.77 4.10
N TRP A 108 13.84 -2.47 5.11
CA TRP A 108 13.09 -3.53 5.78
C TRP A 108 11.86 -3.00 6.53
N LEU A 109 12.00 -1.88 7.25
CA LEU A 109 10.89 -1.21 7.93
C LEU A 109 9.81 -0.74 6.95
N TYR A 110 10.23 -0.16 5.82
CA TYR A 110 9.31 0.25 4.76
C TYR A 110 8.55 -0.95 4.18
N LEU A 111 9.26 -2.02 3.84
CA LEU A 111 8.64 -3.25 3.34
C LEU A 111 7.71 -3.88 4.37
N ALA A 112 8.08 -3.91 5.64
CA ALA A 112 7.25 -4.42 6.72
C ALA A 112 5.96 -3.59 6.88
N ALA A 113 6.07 -2.26 6.93
CA ALA A 113 4.93 -1.35 7.06
C ALA A 113 3.99 -1.46 5.86
N THR A 114 4.53 -1.51 4.64
CA THR A 114 3.72 -1.65 3.43
C THR A 114 3.04 -3.01 3.34
N ALA A 115 3.73 -4.10 3.66
CA ALA A 115 3.14 -5.43 3.73
C ALA A 115 2.02 -5.50 4.78
N ALA A 116 2.25 -4.95 5.98
CA ALA A 116 1.25 -4.89 7.04
C ALA A 116 0.01 -4.10 6.60
N GLY A 117 0.18 -2.91 6.01
CA GLY A 117 -0.94 -2.11 5.51
C GLY A 117 -1.77 -2.84 4.44
N VAL A 118 -1.11 -3.46 3.46
CA VAL A 118 -1.80 -4.25 2.43
C VAL A 118 -2.54 -5.44 3.03
N LEU A 119 -1.92 -6.18 3.95
CA LEU A 119 -2.54 -7.31 4.65
C LEU A 119 -3.77 -6.87 5.43
N VAL A 120 -3.68 -5.79 6.20
CA VAL A 120 -4.81 -5.25 6.97
C VAL A 120 -5.98 -4.89 6.03
N GLY A 121 -5.72 -4.16 4.95
CA GLY A 121 -6.76 -3.80 3.98
C GLY A 121 -7.41 -5.03 3.33
N TYR A 122 -6.62 -6.04 3.01
CA TYR A 122 -7.11 -7.30 2.45
C TYR A 122 -7.90 -8.13 3.46
N LEU A 123 -7.45 -8.23 4.71
CA LEU A 123 -8.15 -8.96 5.76
C LEU A 123 -9.51 -8.33 6.05
N ILE A 124 -9.59 -7.00 6.16
CA ILE A 124 -10.87 -6.29 6.33
C ILE A 124 -11.80 -6.57 5.14
N LEU A 125 -11.28 -6.56 3.92
CA LEU A 125 -12.06 -6.89 2.73
C LEU A 125 -12.67 -8.30 2.81
N THR A 126 -11.85 -9.29 3.17
CA THR A 126 -12.28 -10.68 3.29
C THR A 126 -13.23 -10.91 4.47
N ALA A 127 -13.00 -10.26 5.61
CA ALA A 127 -13.85 -10.35 6.80
C ALA A 127 -15.25 -9.81 6.52
N LEU A 128 -15.37 -8.76 5.69
CA LEU A 128 -16.66 -8.21 5.26
C LEU A 128 -17.32 -9.01 4.11
N GLY A 129 -16.66 -10.04 3.56
CA GLY A 129 -17.16 -10.80 2.41
C GLY A 129 -17.34 -9.94 1.15
N LEU A 130 -16.63 -8.82 1.08
CA LEU A 130 -16.67 -7.89 -0.06
C LEU A 130 -15.60 -8.21 -1.09
N ASP A 131 -14.82 -9.26 -0.88
CA ASP A 131 -13.84 -9.71 -1.84
C ASP A 131 -14.51 -10.22 -3.12
N HIS A 132 -13.81 -10.00 -4.23
CA HIS A 132 -14.30 -10.33 -5.56
C HIS A 132 -14.75 -11.79 -5.69
N ARG A 133 -14.09 -12.73 -5.02
CA ARG A 133 -14.38 -14.17 -5.11
C ARG A 133 -15.67 -14.51 -4.37
N SER A 134 -15.87 -13.99 -3.16
CA SER A 134 -17.11 -14.17 -2.40
C SER A 134 -18.32 -13.59 -3.13
N GLN A 135 -18.16 -12.40 -3.73
CA GLN A 135 -19.24 -11.78 -4.51
C GLN A 135 -19.56 -12.55 -5.80
N GLN A 136 -18.54 -13.09 -6.50
CA GLN A 136 -18.76 -13.97 -7.64
C GLN A 136 -19.55 -15.22 -7.23
N LEU A 137 -19.15 -15.90 -6.15
CA LEU A 137 -19.83 -17.09 -5.65
C LEU A 137 -21.28 -16.80 -5.25
N LYS A 138 -21.53 -15.67 -4.59
CA LYS A 138 -22.88 -15.21 -4.22
C LYS A 138 -23.76 -14.99 -5.46
N ARG A 139 -23.23 -14.34 -6.50
CA ARG A 139 -23.95 -14.15 -7.78
C ARG A 139 -24.23 -15.48 -8.48
N TYR A 140 -23.27 -16.40 -8.50
CA TYR A 140 -23.48 -17.74 -9.06
C TYR A 140 -24.59 -18.50 -8.31
N ALA A 141 -24.61 -18.42 -6.97
CA ALA A 141 -25.66 -19.05 -6.16
C ALA A 141 -27.05 -18.44 -6.45
N GLN A 142 -27.15 -17.11 -6.54
CA GLN A 142 -28.39 -16.41 -6.89
C GLN A 142 -28.90 -16.79 -8.29
N LEU A 143 -28.02 -16.83 -9.29
CA LEU A 143 -28.37 -17.24 -10.65
C LEU A 143 -28.84 -18.70 -10.70
N LYS A 144 -28.21 -19.60 -9.93
CA LYS A 144 -28.60 -21.01 -9.87
C LYS A 144 -29.94 -21.20 -9.14
N ALA A 145 -30.23 -20.40 -8.12
CA ALA A 145 -31.48 -20.42 -7.38
C ALA A 145 -32.66 -19.80 -8.17
N ALA A 146 -32.39 -18.75 -8.95
CA ALA A 146 -33.40 -18.07 -9.77
C ALA A 146 -33.79 -18.85 -11.04
N LYS A 147 -33.02 -19.88 -11.43
CA LYS A 147 -33.34 -20.69 -12.61
C LYS A 147 -34.56 -21.58 -12.31
N PRO A 148 -35.70 -21.42 -13.01
CA PRO A 148 -36.88 -22.22 -12.74
C PRO A 148 -36.55 -23.70 -12.98
N ARG A 149 -36.78 -24.53 -11.96
CA ARG A 149 -36.61 -25.99 -12.07
C ARG A 149 -37.62 -26.50 -13.09
N ARG A 150 -37.15 -27.18 -14.14
CA ARG A 150 -38.03 -27.90 -15.07
C ARG A 150 -38.79 -28.96 -14.28
N VAL A 151 -40.10 -28.78 -14.16
CA VAL A 151 -40.99 -29.80 -13.59
C VAL A 151 -41.01 -30.97 -14.57
N VAL A 152 -40.37 -32.08 -14.21
CA VAL A 152 -40.47 -33.32 -14.97
C VAL A 152 -41.85 -33.90 -14.70
N ARG A 153 -42.75 -33.85 -15.69
CA ARG A 153 -44.01 -34.59 -15.63
C ARG A 153 -43.68 -36.09 -15.68
N ARG A 154 -44.12 -36.83 -14.66
CA ARG A 154 -44.18 -38.28 -14.65
C ARG A 154 -45.38 -38.75 -15.46
#